data_AF-A0A950X741-F1
#
_entry.id   AF-A0A950X741-F1
#
_cell.length_a   1.000
_cell.length_b   1.000
_cell.length_c   1.000
_cell.angle_alpha   90.00
_cell.angle_beta   90.00
_cell.angle_gamma   90.00
#
_symmetry.space_group_name_H-M   'P 1'
#
loop_
_entity.id
_entity.type
_entity.pdbx_description
1 polymer ?
#
loop_
_entity_poly.entity_id
_entity_poly.type
_entity_poly.pdbx_seq_one_letter_code
_entity_poly.pdbx_strand_id
1 'polypeptide(L)'
;MWHVEEIWEPTNRTRVLLASGALMLGIALLDWITKPYWSLGFLYLFPIMLAAGFLPRWILVIFAIVCAVLSEAFSALDPSEAFFRLGFVSLALVGCGLFVSELVNNRRLSLEAQDRLRILVETSPAAIVTINERGLIELANDAAVKLMAPRDGHLISSPIAAFLPELHHALRWEEGPQFRTSMQCRGHRDNGESFMADVWFSTYKDAATPKLAAIIGEITEEASNTNRDEPERAQLTDRETDVLRLLVQGLTNKEIAVRLDVSESTVKNILQQLFGKSGVRTRSQLVRVALETYRDLL
;
A
#
# COMPACT_ATOMS: atom_id res chain seq x y z
N MET A 1 22.90 -14.97 5.10
CA MET A 1 23.30 -13.56 4.88
C MET A 1 22.95 -12.84 6.17
N TRP A 2 23.92 -12.47 7.01
CA TRP A 2 23.64 -11.75 8.26
C TRP A 2 22.97 -10.42 7.92
N HIS A 3 21.66 -10.29 8.19
CA HIS A 3 20.95 -9.05 7.97
C HIS A 3 21.39 -8.11 9.11
N VAL A 4 22.02 -6.99 8.76
CA VAL A 4 22.43 -5.93 9.69
C VAL A 4 21.25 -5.46 10.58
N GLU A 5 20.02 -5.76 10.14
CA GLU A 5 18.75 -5.52 10.80
C GLU A 5 18.60 -6.28 12.14
N GLU A 6 19.18 -7.46 12.31
CA GLU A 6 19.12 -8.22 13.58
C GLU A 6 19.81 -7.49 14.75
N ILE A 7 20.76 -6.60 14.44
CA ILE A 7 21.52 -5.86 15.46
C ILE A 7 20.59 -4.92 16.22
N TRP A 8 19.64 -4.27 15.54
CA TRP A 8 18.74 -3.28 16.16
C TRP A 8 17.39 -3.86 16.60
N GLU A 9 17.29 -5.19 16.71
CA GLU A 9 16.11 -5.80 17.30
C GLU A 9 15.98 -5.48 18.81
N PRO A 10 14.76 -5.25 19.32
CA PRO A 10 14.53 -4.96 20.74
C PRO A 10 15.07 -6.03 21.68
N THR A 11 15.06 -7.30 21.25
CA THR A 11 15.60 -8.47 21.96
C THR A 11 17.11 -8.35 22.22
N ASN A 12 17.85 -7.72 21.31
CA ASN A 12 19.29 -7.57 21.39
C ASN A 12 19.73 -6.30 22.12
N ARG A 13 18.79 -5.42 22.53
CA ARG A 13 19.07 -4.12 23.17
C ARG A 13 20.17 -4.18 24.24
N THR A 14 20.01 -5.04 25.25
CA THR A 14 20.99 -5.12 26.36
C THR A 14 22.35 -5.59 25.87
N ARG A 15 22.39 -6.55 24.94
CA ARG A 15 23.65 -7.08 24.38
C ARG A 15 24.37 -6.02 23.55
N VAL A 16 23.66 -5.27 22.71
CA VAL A 16 24.26 -4.21 21.88
C VAL A 16 24.73 -3.03 22.72
N LEU A 17 23.98 -2.64 23.76
CA LEU A 17 24.42 -1.59 24.67
C LEU A 17 25.67 -2.00 25.46
N LEU A 18 25.72 -3.25 25.95
CA LEU A 18 26.91 -3.79 26.59
C LEU A 18 28.10 -3.86 25.62
N ALA A 19 27.87 -4.31 24.39
CA ALA A 19 28.90 -4.35 23.36
C ALA A 19 29.41 -2.95 23.00
N SER A 20 28.53 -1.95 22.90
CA SER A 20 28.90 -0.55 22.66
C SER A 20 29.74 0.01 23.81
N GLY A 21 29.32 -0.23 25.06
CA GLY A 21 30.09 0.17 26.24
C GLY A 21 31.46 -0.52 26.31
N ALA A 22 31.52 -1.82 26.05
CA ALA A 22 32.75 -2.58 25.99
C ALA A 22 33.68 -2.10 24.86
N LEU A 23 33.12 -1.76 23.70
CA LEU A 23 33.85 -1.19 22.58
C LEU A 23 34.42 0.19 22.93
N MET A 24 33.64 1.06 23.57
CA MET A 24 34.11 2.36 24.07
C MET A 24 35.29 2.19 25.04
N LEU A 25 35.18 1.29 26.02
CA LEU A 25 36.25 1.01 26.98
C LEU A 25 37.49 0.42 26.29
N GLY A 26 37.30 -0.47 25.31
CA GLY A 26 38.37 -1.06 24.52
C GLY A 26 39.13 -0.02 23.70
N ILE A 27 38.42 0.92 23.07
CA ILE A 27 39.03 2.05 22.34
C ILE A 27 39.80 2.95 23.30
N ALA A 28 39.23 3.29 24.46
CA ALA A 28 39.92 4.11 25.47
C ALA A 28 41.19 3.44 26.02
N LEU A 29 41.16 2.13 26.24
CA LEU A 29 42.34 1.37 26.65
C LEU A 29 43.41 1.32 25.55
N LEU A 30 42.99 1.15 24.29
CA LEU A 30 43.88 1.14 23.14
C LEU A 30 44.56 2.50 22.97
N ASP A 31 43.78 3.59 23.03
CA ASP A 31 44.26 4.97 23.01
C ASP A 31 45.32 5.23 24.09
N TRP A 32 45.07 4.79 25.33
CA TRP A 32 46.04 4.89 26.43
C TRP A 32 47.36 4.21 26.05
N ILE A 33 47.30 2.95 25.60
CA ILE A 33 48.49 2.15 25.29
C ILE A 33 49.28 2.73 24.11
N THR A 34 48.59 3.30 23.12
CA THR A 34 49.22 3.81 21.89
C THR A 34 49.79 5.23 22.01
N LYS A 35 49.56 5.94 23.12
CA LYS A 35 50.19 7.26 23.33
C LYS A 35 51.73 7.13 23.23
N PRO A 36 52.41 7.96 22.41
CA PRO A 36 51.95 9.18 21.72
C PRO A 36 51.78 9.05 20.19
N TYR A 37 51.70 7.85 19.61
CA TYR A 37 51.96 7.66 18.18
C TYR A 37 50.72 7.72 17.26
N TRP A 38 49.53 7.34 17.73
CA TRP A 38 48.33 7.18 16.89
C TRP A 38 47.13 7.90 17.53
N SER A 39 46.30 8.58 16.73
CA SER A 39 45.01 9.13 17.17
C SER A 39 43.87 8.23 16.68
N LEU A 40 43.19 7.55 17.61
CA LEU A 40 42.08 6.64 17.29
C LEU A 40 40.71 7.27 17.57
N GLY A 41 40.64 8.59 17.69
CA GLY A 41 39.42 9.34 18.04
C GLY A 41 38.22 9.07 17.12
N PHE A 42 38.45 8.76 15.84
CA PHE A 42 37.38 8.40 14.91
C PHE A 42 36.68 7.09 15.28
N LEU A 43 37.34 6.18 16.01
CA LEU A 43 36.76 4.89 16.40
C LEU A 43 35.62 5.04 17.42
N TYR A 44 35.58 6.14 18.18
CA TYR A 44 34.46 6.42 19.09
C TYR A 44 33.13 6.65 18.37
N LEU A 45 33.13 6.82 17.05
CA LEU A 45 31.92 6.84 16.25
C LEU A 45 31.17 5.50 16.28
N PHE A 46 31.89 4.37 16.26
CA PHE A 46 31.28 3.03 16.21
C PHE A 46 30.42 2.70 17.43
N PRO A 47 30.88 2.89 18.70
CA PRO A 47 30.02 2.63 19.85
C PRO A 47 28.80 3.55 19.84
N ILE A 48 28.92 4.82 19.43
CA ILE A 48 27.79 5.74 19.31
C ILE A 48 26.78 5.25 18.28
N MET A 49 27.22 4.84 17.09
CA MET A 49 26.35 4.30 16.04
C MET A 49 25.60 3.06 16.50
N LEU A 50 26.27 2.11 17.17
CA LEU A 50 25.62 0.91 17.72
C LEU A 50 24.54 1.27 18.74
N ALA A 51 24.83 2.25 19.61
CA ALA A 51 23.93 2.68 20.67
C ALA A 51 22.75 3.52 20.14
N ALA A 52 22.90 4.14 18.95
CA ALA A 52 21.95 5.11 18.40
C ALA A 52 20.52 4.60 18.17
N GLY A 53 20.36 3.32 17.85
CA GLY A 53 19.03 2.74 17.68
C GLY A 53 18.29 2.43 18.98
N PHE A 54 18.95 2.48 20.14
CA PHE A 54 18.38 2.03 21.42
C PHE A 54 18.33 3.09 22.53
N LEU A 55 19.14 4.14 22.42
CA LEU A 55 19.17 5.23 23.39
C LEU A 55 18.24 6.38 22.98
N PRO A 56 17.58 7.04 23.96
CA PRO A 56 16.88 8.27 23.68
C PRO A 56 17.87 9.38 23.27
N ARG A 57 17.41 10.30 22.42
CA ARG A 57 18.24 11.35 21.80
C ARG A 57 19.11 12.11 22.79
N TRP A 58 18.59 12.42 23.99
CA TRP A 58 19.33 13.16 25.00
C TRP A 58 20.46 12.34 25.65
N ILE A 59 20.26 11.05 25.94
CA ILE A 59 21.35 10.20 26.46
C ILE A 59 22.39 9.99 25.37
N LEU A 60 21.97 9.86 24.11
CA LEU A 60 22.91 9.76 22.99
C LEU A 60 23.78 11.02 22.85
N VAL A 61 23.22 12.22 23.01
CA VAL A 61 24.00 13.47 23.02
C VAL A 61 25.04 13.44 24.15
N ILE A 62 24.64 13.05 25.36
CA ILE A 62 25.56 12.92 26.50
C ILE A 62 26.65 11.89 26.20
N PHE A 63 26.27 10.72 25.68
CA PHE A 63 27.21 9.63 25.34
C PHE A 63 28.24 10.07 24.29
N ALA A 64 27.80 10.81 23.26
CA ALA A 64 28.68 11.37 22.24
C ALA A 64 29.63 12.43 22.79
N ILE A 65 29.17 13.29 23.70
CA ILE A 65 30.03 14.27 24.38
C ILE A 65 31.05 13.56 25.26
N VAL A 66 30.66 12.53 26.00
CA VAL A 66 31.60 11.72 26.81
C VAL A 66 32.66 11.07 25.92
N CYS A 67 32.28 10.48 24.78
CA CYS A 67 33.21 9.98 23.78
C CYS A 67 34.17 11.06 23.27
N ALA A 68 33.67 12.26 22.97
CA ALA A 68 34.49 13.37 22.49
C ALA A 68 35.51 13.83 23.55
N VAL A 69 35.09 13.93 24.81
CA VAL A 69 35.98 14.27 25.94
C VAL A 69 37.04 13.19 26.15
N LEU A 70 36.66 11.90 26.09
CA LEU A 70 37.61 10.78 26.18
C LEU A 70 38.62 10.82 25.02
N SER A 71 38.14 10.97 23.79
CA SER A 71 38.98 11.08 22.60
C SER A 71 39.97 12.25 22.70
N GLU A 72 39.56 13.37 23.30
CA GLU A 72 40.42 14.54 23.48
C GLU A 72 41.42 14.36 24.62
N ALA A 73 40.98 13.81 25.75
CA ALA A 73 41.84 13.52 26.91
C ALA A 73 42.98 12.53 26.55
N PHE A 74 42.71 11.62 25.62
CA PHE A 74 43.70 10.69 25.11
C PHE A 74 44.41 11.15 23.84
N SER A 75 44.15 12.36 23.34
CA SER A 75 44.86 12.91 22.19
C SER A 75 46.31 13.28 22.54
N ALA A 76 47.22 13.08 21.58
CA ALA A 76 48.62 13.52 21.64
C ALA A 76 48.85 14.85 20.89
N LEU A 77 47.77 15.55 20.54
CA LEU A 77 47.77 16.77 19.75
C LEU A 77 48.02 18.00 20.63
N ASP A 78 48.34 19.13 19.99
CA ASP A 78 48.64 20.37 20.69
C ASP A 78 47.47 20.82 21.62
N PRO A 79 47.74 21.07 22.91
CA PRO A 79 46.71 21.47 23.87
C PRO A 79 46.09 22.85 23.59
N SER A 80 46.80 23.73 22.88
CA SER A 80 46.30 25.08 22.55
C SER A 80 45.04 25.07 21.69
N GLU A 81 44.86 24.02 20.88
CA GLU A 81 43.70 23.85 20.00
C GLU A 81 42.62 22.92 20.57
N ALA A 82 42.84 22.37 21.78
CA ALA A 82 41.96 21.38 22.40
C ALA A 82 40.51 21.86 22.52
N PHE A 83 40.32 23.14 22.84
CA PHE A 83 38.97 23.72 22.97
C PHE A 83 38.18 23.66 21.67
N PHE A 84 38.77 24.10 20.55
CA PHE A 84 38.10 24.11 19.25
C PHE A 84 37.90 22.69 18.73
N ARG A 85 38.92 21.83 18.86
CA ARG A 85 38.86 20.43 18.44
C ARG A 85 37.77 19.67 19.20
N LEU A 86 37.69 19.82 20.53
CA LEU A 86 36.62 19.23 21.33
C LEU A 86 35.24 19.67 20.85
N GLY A 87 35.06 20.96 20.53
CA GLY A 87 33.83 21.49 19.97
C GLY A 87 33.44 20.83 18.65
N PHE A 88 34.36 20.78 17.69
CA PHE A 88 34.13 20.16 16.37
C PHE A 88 33.88 18.65 16.47
N VAL A 89 34.65 17.91 17.27
CA VAL A 89 34.49 16.47 17.48
C VAL A 89 33.17 16.17 18.16
N SER A 90 32.79 16.93 19.19
CA SER A 90 31.49 16.78 19.86
C SER A 90 30.34 17.00 18.87
N LEU A 91 30.41 18.07 18.07
CA LEU A 91 29.39 18.36 17.05
C LEU A 91 29.28 17.23 16.02
N ALA A 92 30.43 16.72 15.54
CA ALA A 92 30.47 15.64 14.57
C ALA A 92 29.89 14.33 15.12
N LEU A 93 30.29 13.92 16.32
CA LEU A 93 29.83 12.68 16.95
C LEU A 93 28.35 12.74 17.35
N VAL A 94 27.90 13.88 17.91
CA VAL A 94 26.47 14.11 18.20
C VAL A 94 25.65 14.08 16.91
N GLY A 95 26.10 14.79 15.88
CA GLY A 95 25.43 14.85 14.58
C GLY A 95 25.29 13.47 13.94
N CYS A 96 26.38 12.69 13.91
CA CYS A 96 26.35 11.33 13.38
C CYS A 96 25.44 10.40 14.20
N GLY A 97 25.52 10.45 15.53
CA GLY A 97 24.69 9.61 16.38
C GLY A 97 23.20 9.93 16.26
N LEU A 98 22.82 11.21 16.19
CA LEU A 98 21.44 11.62 15.96
C LEU A 98 20.96 11.24 14.56
N PHE A 99 21.79 11.42 13.53
CA PHE A 99 21.46 11.02 12.17
C PHE A 99 21.20 9.52 12.06
N VAL A 100 22.07 8.69 12.63
CA VAL A 100 21.88 7.23 12.64
C VAL A 100 20.66 6.83 13.46
N SER A 101 20.43 7.48 14.61
CA SER A 101 19.22 7.25 15.42
C SER A 101 17.95 7.53 14.61
N GLU A 102 17.92 8.63 13.86
CA GLU A 102 16.79 8.99 13.01
C GLU A 102 16.62 8.04 11.82
N LEU A 103 17.73 7.62 11.20
CA LEU A 103 17.72 6.68 10.09
C LEU A 103 17.13 5.33 10.52
N VAL A 104 17.57 4.79 11.67
CA VAL A 104 17.06 3.53 12.23
C VAL A 104 15.58 3.67 12.59
N ASN A 105 15.19 4.79 13.20
CA ASN A 105 13.79 5.04 13.56
C ASN A 105 12.89 5.14 12.32
N ASN A 106 13.30 5.87 11.29
CA ASN A 106 12.54 6.02 10.06
C ASN A 106 12.40 4.67 9.32
N ARG A 107 13.48 3.88 9.26
CA ARG A 107 13.45 2.53 8.68
C ARG A 107 12.49 1.62 9.44
N ARG A 108 12.50 1.66 10.77
CA ARG A 108 11.57 0.89 11.61
C ARG A 108 10.12 1.28 11.35
N LEU A 109 9.81 2.58 11.30
CA LEU A 109 8.46 3.07 10.99
C LEU A 109 8.00 2.63 9.60
N SER A 110 8.89 2.62 8.62
CA SER A 110 8.61 2.12 7.26
C SER A 110 8.25 0.63 7.26
N LEU A 111 8.99 -0.20 8.00
CA LEU A 111 8.71 -1.63 8.12
C LEU A 111 7.39 -1.89 8.85
N GLU A 112 7.15 -1.20 9.97
CA GLU A 112 5.88 -1.31 10.71
C GLU A 112 4.68 -0.89 9.84
N ALA A 113 4.82 0.14 9.00
CA ALA A 113 3.79 0.55 8.06
C ALA A 113 3.54 -0.52 6.98
N GLN A 114 4.60 -1.13 6.44
CA GLN A 114 4.49 -2.23 5.47
C GLN A 114 3.81 -3.46 6.07
N ASP A 115 4.19 -3.87 7.28
CA ASP A 115 3.58 -5.01 7.97
C ASP A 115 2.10 -4.78 8.27
N ARG A 116 1.72 -3.56 8.67
CA ARG A 116 0.30 -3.21 8.87
C ARG A 116 -0.51 -3.37 7.58
N LEU A 117 0.00 -2.89 6.44
CA LEU A 117 -0.66 -3.07 5.15
C LEU A 117 -0.73 -4.55 4.76
N ARG A 118 0.35 -5.30 4.98
CA ARG A 118 0.39 -6.74 4.71
C ARG A 118 -0.67 -7.49 5.51
N ILE A 119 -0.77 -7.24 6.81
CA ILE A 119 -1.80 -7.85 7.66
C ILE A 119 -3.20 -7.54 7.15
N LEU A 120 -3.49 -6.30 6.75
CA LEU A 120 -4.80 -5.95 6.17
C LEU A 120 -5.12 -6.76 4.91
N VAL A 121 -4.13 -6.97 4.03
CA VAL A 121 -4.29 -7.78 2.82
C VAL A 121 -4.48 -9.26 3.15
N GLU A 122 -3.67 -9.81 4.06
CA GLU A 122 -3.71 -11.23 4.44
C GLU A 122 -5.00 -11.61 5.17
N THR A 123 -5.47 -10.74 6.06
CA THR A 123 -6.71 -10.93 6.81
C THR A 123 -7.98 -10.58 6.03
N SER A 124 -7.84 -10.02 4.81
CA SER A 124 -8.99 -9.68 3.97
C SER A 124 -9.79 -10.93 3.62
N PRO A 125 -11.13 -10.93 3.79
CA PRO A 125 -11.98 -12.05 3.39
C PRO A 125 -12.08 -12.18 1.86
N ALA A 126 -11.82 -11.11 1.12
CA ALA A 126 -11.78 -11.14 -0.34
C ALA A 126 -10.45 -11.72 -0.83
N ALA A 127 -10.49 -12.58 -1.84
CA ALA A 127 -9.29 -13.10 -2.48
C ALA A 127 -8.61 -11.97 -3.27
N ILE A 128 -7.36 -11.65 -2.93
CA ILE A 128 -6.58 -10.59 -3.57
C ILE A 128 -5.35 -11.21 -4.21
N VAL A 129 -5.11 -10.90 -5.48
CA VAL A 129 -3.92 -11.33 -6.21
C VAL A 129 -3.29 -10.17 -6.97
N THR A 130 -1.96 -10.21 -7.11
CA THR A 130 -1.20 -9.34 -8.01
C THR A 130 -0.52 -10.20 -9.05
N ILE A 131 -0.63 -9.79 -10.31
CA ILE A 131 -0.17 -10.54 -11.47
C ILE A 131 0.83 -9.67 -12.23
N ASN A 132 1.96 -10.27 -12.62
CA ASN A 132 3.01 -9.59 -13.36
C ASN A 132 2.71 -9.51 -14.87
N GLU A 133 3.60 -8.88 -15.63
CA GLU A 133 3.48 -8.68 -17.08
C GLU A 133 3.39 -10.00 -17.89
N ARG A 134 3.85 -11.11 -17.31
CA ARG A 134 3.81 -12.45 -17.92
C ARG A 134 2.52 -13.21 -17.61
N GLY A 135 1.65 -12.68 -16.75
CA GLY A 135 0.45 -13.36 -16.28
C GLY A 135 0.70 -14.36 -15.15
N LEU A 136 1.82 -14.25 -14.43
CA LEU A 136 2.12 -15.08 -13.26
C LEU A 136 1.73 -14.33 -11.98
N ILE A 137 1.22 -15.06 -10.99
CA ILE A 137 0.84 -14.51 -9.69
C ILE A 137 2.11 -14.16 -8.90
N GLU A 138 2.30 -12.88 -8.58
CA GLU A 138 3.43 -12.36 -7.79
C GLU A 138 3.08 -12.30 -6.30
N LEU A 139 1.84 -11.89 -5.98
CA LEU A 139 1.33 -11.80 -4.62
C LEU A 139 -0.08 -12.41 -4.57
N ALA A 140 -0.40 -13.09 -3.47
CA ALA A 140 -1.73 -13.61 -3.19
C ALA A 140 -1.92 -13.66 -1.67
N ASN A 141 -3.12 -13.33 -1.20
CA ASN A 141 -3.47 -13.52 0.21
C ASN A 141 -4.01 -14.93 0.50
N ASP A 142 -4.15 -15.28 1.78
CA ASP A 142 -4.71 -16.57 2.21
C ASP A 142 -6.12 -16.85 1.65
N ALA A 143 -6.95 -15.82 1.48
CA ALA A 143 -8.27 -15.96 0.87
C ALA A 143 -8.19 -16.41 -0.60
N ALA A 144 -7.22 -15.89 -1.36
CA ALA A 144 -6.98 -16.33 -2.74
C ALA A 144 -6.49 -17.78 -2.79
N VAL A 145 -5.61 -18.19 -1.88
CA VAL A 145 -5.14 -19.60 -1.79
C VAL A 145 -6.31 -20.54 -1.53
N LYS A 146 -7.21 -20.19 -0.60
CA LYS A 146 -8.42 -20.98 -0.32
C LYS A 146 -9.38 -21.02 -1.51
N LEU A 147 -9.55 -19.89 -2.21
CA LEU A 147 -10.45 -19.80 -3.35
C LEU A 147 -9.94 -20.60 -4.55
N MET A 148 -8.67 -20.49 -4.91
CA MET A 148 -8.10 -21.19 -6.05
C MET A 148 -7.74 -22.65 -5.76
N ALA A 149 -7.52 -22.98 -4.48
CA ALA A 149 -7.22 -24.32 -3.96
C ALA A 149 -6.10 -25.04 -4.76
N PRO A 150 -4.89 -24.44 -4.89
CA PRO A 150 -3.81 -25.00 -5.69
C PRO A 150 -3.33 -26.35 -5.14
N ARG A 151 -2.90 -27.26 -6.01
CA ARG A 151 -2.44 -28.62 -5.63
C ARG A 151 -1.26 -28.62 -4.67
N ASP A 152 -0.31 -27.72 -4.89
CA ASP A 152 0.92 -27.63 -4.09
C ASP A 152 0.78 -26.66 -2.90
N GLY A 153 -0.43 -26.13 -2.66
CA GLY A 153 -0.69 -25.15 -1.58
C GLY A 153 -0.10 -23.75 -1.82
N HIS A 154 0.66 -23.56 -2.91
CA HIS A 154 1.30 -22.29 -3.25
C HIS A 154 0.74 -21.73 -4.56
N LEU A 155 0.32 -20.46 -4.54
CA LEU A 155 -0.14 -19.74 -5.73
C LEU A 155 0.96 -18.94 -6.42
N ILE A 156 1.98 -18.51 -5.69
CA ILE A 156 3.02 -17.62 -6.21
C ILE A 156 3.78 -18.32 -7.33
N SER A 157 4.06 -17.58 -8.41
CA SER A 157 4.65 -18.05 -9.67
C SER A 157 3.76 -18.97 -10.52
N SER A 158 2.53 -19.27 -10.10
CA SER A 158 1.57 -20.00 -10.93
C SER A 158 0.92 -19.06 -11.96
N PRO A 159 0.61 -19.55 -13.17
CA PRO A 159 -0.09 -18.75 -14.17
C PRO A 159 -1.54 -18.52 -13.74
N ILE A 160 -2.00 -17.26 -13.73
CA ILE A 160 -3.40 -16.94 -13.38
C ILE A 160 -4.39 -17.65 -14.30
N ALA A 161 -3.99 -17.91 -15.55
CA ALA A 161 -4.79 -18.58 -16.56
C ALA A 161 -5.22 -20.01 -16.16
N ALA A 162 -4.47 -20.68 -15.28
CA ALA A 162 -4.83 -21.99 -14.78
C ALA A 162 -6.13 -21.95 -13.95
N PHE A 163 -6.36 -20.84 -13.25
CA PHE A 163 -7.53 -20.66 -12.38
C PHE A 163 -8.59 -19.79 -13.05
N LEU A 164 -8.18 -18.68 -13.67
CA LEU A 164 -9.05 -17.68 -14.29
C LEU A 164 -8.51 -17.35 -15.69
N PRO A 165 -8.85 -18.15 -16.72
CA PRO A 165 -8.31 -17.97 -18.08
C PRO A 165 -8.64 -16.59 -18.67
N GLU A 166 -9.79 -16.01 -18.33
CA GLU A 166 -10.19 -14.69 -18.84
C GLU A 166 -9.33 -13.53 -18.30
N LEU A 167 -8.73 -13.68 -17.10
CA LEU A 167 -7.79 -12.68 -16.55
C LEU A 167 -6.51 -12.57 -17.37
N HIS A 168 -6.08 -13.65 -18.05
CA HIS A 168 -4.87 -13.61 -18.87
C HIS A 168 -5.01 -12.68 -20.08
N HIS A 169 -6.22 -12.55 -20.63
CA HIS A 169 -6.49 -11.65 -21.74
C HIS A 169 -6.54 -10.18 -21.30
N ALA A 170 -7.01 -9.91 -20.08
CA ALA A 170 -7.09 -8.56 -19.52
C ALA A 170 -5.73 -7.86 -19.39
N LEU A 171 -4.65 -8.62 -19.13
CA LEU A 171 -3.27 -8.10 -19.07
C LEU A 171 -2.71 -7.65 -20.42
N ARG A 172 -3.23 -8.16 -21.54
CA ARG A 172 -2.72 -7.86 -22.90
C ARG A 172 -3.40 -6.67 -23.56
N TRP A 173 -4.41 -6.06 -22.94
CA TRP A 173 -5.13 -4.92 -23.50
C TRP A 173 -4.46 -3.59 -23.12
N GLU A 174 -3.35 -3.26 -23.79
CA GLU A 174 -2.66 -1.96 -23.63
C GLU A 174 -3.32 -0.78 -24.39
N GLU A 175 -4.34 -1.00 -25.23
CA GLU A 175 -4.86 0.07 -26.13
C GLU A 175 -6.41 0.21 -26.19
N GLY A 176 -7.16 -0.27 -25.20
CA GLY A 176 -8.63 -0.17 -25.16
C GLY A 176 -9.15 0.93 -24.20
N PRO A 177 -10.29 1.59 -24.51
CA PRO A 177 -10.90 2.56 -23.60
C PRO A 177 -11.27 1.89 -22.27
N GLN A 178 -10.87 2.50 -21.14
CA GLN A 178 -11.18 2.13 -19.75
C GLN A 178 -12.54 1.39 -19.63
N PHE A 179 -12.50 0.05 -19.70
CA PHE A 179 -13.68 -0.77 -19.46
C PHE A 179 -13.91 -0.91 -17.95
N ARG A 180 -15.18 -1.09 -17.59
CA ARG A 180 -15.68 -1.32 -16.22
C ARG A 180 -14.73 -2.24 -15.45
N THR A 181 -14.29 -1.78 -14.28
CA THR A 181 -13.30 -2.40 -13.38
C THR A 181 -13.74 -3.73 -12.75
N SER A 182 -14.74 -4.41 -13.32
CA SER A 182 -15.33 -5.65 -12.82
C SER A 182 -15.73 -6.56 -13.99
N MET A 183 -15.36 -7.83 -13.94
CA MET A 183 -15.83 -8.86 -14.87
C MET A 183 -16.32 -10.08 -14.10
N GLN A 184 -17.36 -10.72 -14.60
CA GLN A 184 -17.78 -12.01 -14.09
C GLN A 184 -17.28 -13.09 -15.03
N CYS A 185 -16.53 -14.05 -14.50
CA CYS A 185 -16.01 -15.16 -15.29
C CYS A 185 -16.05 -16.46 -14.51
N ARG A 186 -15.93 -17.57 -15.25
CA ARG A 186 -15.86 -18.89 -14.65
C ARG A 186 -14.42 -19.18 -14.22
N GLY A 187 -14.22 -19.34 -12.92
CA GLY A 187 -12.99 -19.84 -12.33
C GLY A 187 -12.97 -21.36 -12.27
N HIS A 188 -11.76 -21.92 -12.27
CA HIS A 188 -11.49 -23.34 -12.08
C HIS A 188 -10.57 -23.48 -10.87
N ARG A 189 -10.92 -24.39 -9.98
CA ARG A 189 -10.07 -24.83 -8.88
C ARG A 189 -9.24 -26.01 -9.34
N ASP A 190 -8.09 -26.19 -8.71
CA ASP A 190 -7.14 -27.25 -9.05
C ASP A 190 -7.63 -28.68 -8.73
N ASN A 191 -8.66 -28.76 -7.87
CA ASN A 191 -9.43 -29.97 -7.55
C ASN A 191 -10.45 -30.37 -8.65
N GLY A 192 -10.61 -29.55 -9.70
CA GLY A 192 -11.53 -29.78 -10.82
C GLY A 192 -12.91 -29.12 -10.67
N GLU A 193 -13.19 -28.44 -9.55
CA GLU A 193 -14.44 -27.72 -9.32
C GLU A 193 -14.44 -26.37 -10.04
N SER A 194 -15.56 -26.00 -10.66
CA SER A 194 -15.74 -24.67 -11.25
C SER A 194 -16.54 -23.78 -10.31
N PHE A 195 -16.16 -22.51 -10.21
CA PHE A 195 -16.90 -21.49 -9.47
C PHE A 195 -17.15 -20.26 -10.34
N MET A 196 -18.20 -19.52 -10.03
CA MET A 196 -18.43 -18.21 -10.65
C MET A 196 -17.71 -17.14 -9.84
N ALA A 197 -16.86 -16.38 -10.51
CA ALA A 197 -16.05 -15.34 -9.91
C ALA A 197 -16.53 -13.96 -10.38
N ASP A 198 -16.76 -13.04 -9.45
CA ASP A 198 -16.79 -11.61 -9.73
C ASP A 198 -15.40 -11.04 -9.47
N VAL A 199 -14.80 -10.45 -10.49
CA VAL A 199 -13.39 -10.07 -10.51
C VAL A 199 -13.26 -8.59 -10.74
N TRP A 200 -12.85 -7.85 -9.72
CA TRP A 200 -12.46 -6.46 -9.84
C TRP A 200 -10.98 -6.34 -10.10
N PHE A 201 -10.57 -5.67 -11.17
CA PHE A 201 -9.15 -5.54 -11.48
C PHE A 201 -8.75 -4.12 -11.87
N SER A 202 -7.50 -3.80 -11.58
CA SER A 202 -6.86 -2.54 -11.93
C SER A 202 -5.43 -2.79 -12.37
N THR A 203 -5.03 -2.16 -13.46
CA THR A 203 -3.65 -2.19 -13.96
C THR A 203 -2.89 -0.99 -13.43
N TYR A 204 -1.68 -1.21 -12.93
CA TYR A 204 -0.77 -0.17 -12.48
C TYR A 204 0.64 -0.45 -13.00
N LYS A 205 1.54 0.54 -12.96
CA LYS A 205 2.94 0.37 -13.34
C LYS A 205 3.81 0.36 -12.10
N ASP A 206 4.67 -0.65 -11.98
CA ASP A 206 5.69 -0.75 -10.94
C ASP A 206 7.07 -0.78 -11.61
N ALA A 207 7.93 0.20 -11.31
CA ALA A 207 9.25 0.36 -11.93
C ALA A 207 9.24 0.20 -13.48
N ALA A 208 8.20 0.73 -14.15
CA ALA A 208 7.93 0.62 -15.59
C ALA A 208 7.43 -0.75 -16.12
N THR A 209 7.24 -1.74 -15.26
CA THR A 209 6.56 -3.01 -15.60
C THR A 209 5.05 -2.89 -15.33
N PRO A 210 4.17 -3.23 -16.30
CA PRO A 210 2.74 -3.26 -16.06
C PRO A 210 2.39 -4.45 -15.16
N LYS A 211 1.65 -4.18 -14.08
CA LYS A 211 1.11 -5.17 -13.14
C LYS A 211 -0.40 -5.03 -13.08
N LEU A 212 -1.08 -6.12 -12.74
CA LEU A 212 -2.52 -6.16 -12.55
C LEU A 212 -2.83 -6.62 -11.13
N ALA A 213 -3.52 -5.79 -10.37
CA ALA A 213 -4.11 -6.19 -9.09
C ALA A 213 -5.57 -6.61 -9.32
N ALA A 214 -5.97 -7.75 -8.78
CA ALA A 214 -7.34 -8.25 -8.85
C ALA A 214 -7.86 -8.65 -7.47
N ILE A 215 -9.12 -8.30 -7.21
CA ILE A 215 -9.94 -8.76 -6.10
C ILE A 215 -10.97 -9.71 -6.68
N ILE A 216 -11.08 -10.91 -6.13
CA ILE A 216 -11.91 -11.99 -6.64
C ILE A 216 -12.90 -12.38 -5.54
N GLY A 217 -14.19 -12.30 -5.85
CA GLY A 217 -15.28 -12.78 -5.02
C GLY A 217 -15.95 -14.00 -5.64
N GLU A 218 -16.24 -15.02 -4.84
CA GLU A 218 -17.07 -16.13 -5.30
C GLU A 218 -18.55 -15.76 -5.23
N ILE A 219 -19.28 -16.02 -6.30
CA ILE A 219 -20.73 -15.83 -6.36
C ILE A 219 -21.39 -17.13 -5.88
N THR A 220 -21.63 -17.25 -4.57
CA THR A 220 -22.40 -18.37 -4.01
C THR A 220 -23.90 -18.16 -4.25
N GLU A 221 -24.66 -19.22 -4.58
CA GLU A 221 -26.11 -19.15 -4.81
C GLU A 221 -26.90 -18.58 -3.61
N GLU A 222 -26.38 -18.66 -2.39
CA GLU A 222 -27.02 -18.07 -1.19
C GLU A 222 -26.90 -16.53 -1.13
N ALA A 223 -25.81 -15.94 -1.63
CA ALA A 223 -25.68 -14.48 -1.80
C ALA A 223 -26.49 -13.97 -3.00
N SER A 224 -26.78 -14.89 -3.92
CA SER A 224 -27.69 -14.70 -5.05
C SER A 224 -29.13 -14.45 -4.59
N ASN A 225 -29.56 -14.78 -3.36
CA ASN A 225 -30.90 -14.38 -2.90
C ASN A 225 -31.01 -12.91 -2.44
N THR A 226 -29.90 -12.16 -2.48
CA THR A 226 -29.89 -10.69 -2.32
C THR A 226 -29.50 -9.94 -3.60
N ASN A 227 -29.22 -10.65 -4.69
CA ASN A 227 -28.86 -10.05 -5.98
C ASN A 227 -29.28 -10.88 -7.23
N ARG A 228 -30.18 -11.85 -7.08
CA ARG A 228 -30.98 -12.44 -8.17
C ARG A 228 -32.14 -11.51 -8.45
N ASP A 229 -31.78 -10.35 -8.95
CA ASP A 229 -32.50 -9.84 -10.11
C ASP A 229 -31.49 -9.93 -11.27
N GLU A 230 -31.53 -11.05 -12.00
CA GLU A 230 -31.47 -10.93 -13.47
C GLU A 230 -32.38 -9.77 -13.88
N PRO A 231 -32.09 -9.00 -14.94
CA PRO A 231 -32.62 -7.65 -15.14
C PRO A 231 -34.15 -7.64 -15.39
N GLU A 232 -34.95 -7.93 -14.38
CA GLU A 232 -36.28 -7.43 -14.19
C GLU A 232 -36.12 -5.94 -13.94
N ARG A 233 -36.04 -5.20 -15.05
CA ARG A 233 -36.43 -3.79 -15.15
C ARG A 233 -36.13 -3.03 -13.87
N ALA A 234 -34.89 -2.59 -13.65
CA ALA A 234 -34.54 -1.72 -12.53
C ALA A 234 -35.64 -0.66 -12.39
N GLN A 235 -36.56 -0.87 -11.44
CA GLN A 235 -37.80 -0.12 -11.42
C GLN A 235 -37.39 1.32 -11.16
N LEU A 236 -37.70 2.19 -12.10
CA LEU A 236 -37.49 3.60 -11.91
C LEU A 236 -38.31 3.98 -10.68
N THR A 237 -37.68 4.63 -9.72
CA THR A 237 -38.42 5.22 -8.60
C THR A 237 -39.48 6.19 -9.15
N ASP A 238 -40.54 6.45 -8.40
CA ASP A 238 -41.61 7.36 -8.84
C ASP A 238 -41.05 8.71 -9.33
N ARG A 239 -40.04 9.24 -8.62
CA ARG A 239 -39.35 10.48 -8.99
C ARG A 239 -38.49 10.37 -10.24
N GLU A 240 -37.83 9.24 -10.46
CA GLU A 240 -37.08 9.00 -11.70
C GLU A 240 -38.03 8.87 -12.89
N THR A 241 -39.18 8.23 -12.70
CA THR A 241 -40.24 8.10 -13.71
C THR A 241 -40.83 9.46 -14.07
N ASP A 242 -41.12 10.29 -13.07
CA ASP A 242 -41.65 11.65 -13.28
C ASP A 242 -40.66 12.52 -14.07
N VAL A 243 -39.37 12.48 -13.70
CA VAL A 243 -38.31 13.21 -14.43
C VAL A 243 -38.16 12.67 -15.85
N LEU A 244 -38.21 11.34 -16.04
CA LEU A 244 -38.09 10.71 -17.35
C LEU A 244 -39.26 11.05 -18.27
N ARG A 245 -40.51 11.06 -17.76
CA ARG A 245 -41.72 11.48 -18.51
C ARG A 245 -41.58 12.91 -19.02
N LEU A 246 -41.22 13.83 -18.13
CA LEU A 246 -41.07 15.24 -18.51
C LEU A 246 -39.88 15.46 -19.46
N LEU A 247 -38.83 14.65 -19.34
CA LEU A 247 -37.69 14.68 -20.25
C LEU A 247 -38.06 14.21 -21.67
N VAL A 248 -38.87 13.16 -21.80
CA VAL A 248 -39.38 12.65 -23.08
C VAL A 248 -40.34 13.65 -23.73
N GLN A 249 -41.10 14.41 -22.94
CA GLN A 249 -41.92 15.54 -23.41
C GLN A 249 -41.11 16.74 -23.89
N GLY A 250 -39.77 16.71 -23.76
CA GLY A 250 -38.88 17.76 -24.25
C GLY A 250 -38.62 18.91 -23.28
N LEU A 251 -39.07 18.82 -22.01
CA LEU A 251 -38.91 19.89 -21.03
C LEU A 251 -37.44 20.04 -20.58
N THR A 252 -36.97 21.27 -20.48
CA THR A 252 -35.64 21.59 -19.93
C THR A 252 -35.56 21.28 -18.43
N ASN A 253 -34.34 21.13 -17.88
CA ASN A 253 -34.15 20.84 -16.46
C ASN A 253 -34.80 21.89 -15.55
N LYS A 254 -34.86 23.15 -16.00
CA LYS A 254 -35.51 24.25 -15.29
C LYS A 254 -37.04 24.09 -15.27
N GLU A 255 -37.63 23.67 -16.38
CA GLU A 255 -39.08 23.45 -16.47
C GLU A 255 -39.50 22.19 -15.70
N ILE A 256 -38.67 21.13 -15.73
CA ILE A 256 -38.86 19.92 -14.92
C ILE A 256 -38.83 20.26 -13.42
N ALA A 257 -37.86 21.08 -13.02
CA ALA A 257 -37.69 21.53 -11.63
C ALA A 257 -38.94 22.28 -11.12
N VAL A 258 -39.47 23.22 -11.91
CA VAL A 258 -40.70 23.96 -11.57
C VAL A 258 -41.90 23.02 -11.45
N ARG A 259 -42.01 22.02 -12.33
CA ARG A 259 -43.19 21.15 -12.40
C ARG A 259 -43.23 20.07 -11.31
N LEU A 260 -42.07 19.69 -10.78
CA LEU A 260 -41.92 18.73 -9.69
C LEU A 260 -41.66 19.39 -8.33
N ASP A 261 -41.69 20.73 -8.26
CA ASP A 261 -41.38 21.52 -7.06
C ASP A 261 -40.03 21.13 -6.41
N VAL A 262 -38.99 21.01 -7.25
CA VAL A 262 -37.63 20.67 -6.83
C VAL A 262 -36.60 21.64 -7.43
N SER A 263 -35.37 21.63 -6.93
CA SER A 263 -34.30 22.43 -7.52
C SER A 263 -33.80 21.85 -8.86
N GLU A 264 -33.28 22.70 -9.74
CA GLU A 264 -32.63 22.26 -10.99
C GLU A 264 -31.44 21.32 -10.72
N SER A 265 -30.73 21.51 -9.60
CA SER A 265 -29.67 20.60 -9.16
C SER A 265 -30.19 19.21 -8.82
N THR A 266 -31.38 19.10 -8.22
CA THR A 266 -32.04 17.82 -7.93
C THR A 266 -32.39 17.10 -9.23
N VAL A 267 -32.92 17.82 -10.22
CA VAL A 267 -33.19 17.25 -11.55
C VAL A 267 -31.90 16.77 -12.23
N LYS A 268 -30.81 17.53 -12.16
CA LYS A 268 -29.50 17.11 -12.70
C LYS A 268 -28.99 15.83 -12.05
N ASN A 269 -29.12 15.71 -10.73
CA ASN A 269 -28.72 14.50 -10.00
C ASN A 269 -29.55 13.29 -10.40
N ILE A 270 -30.87 13.44 -10.53
CA ILE A 270 -31.76 12.36 -10.99
C ILE A 270 -31.43 11.96 -12.42
N LEU A 271 -31.13 12.92 -13.31
CA LEU A 271 -30.68 12.61 -14.67
C LEU A 271 -29.34 11.87 -14.71
N GLN A 272 -28.40 12.19 -13.82
CA GLN A 272 -27.15 11.43 -13.68
C GLN A 272 -27.40 9.99 -13.21
N GLN A 273 -28.33 9.79 -12.29
CA GLN A 273 -28.76 8.45 -11.86
C GLN A 273 -29.42 7.68 -13.02
N LEU A 274 -30.28 8.34 -13.81
CA LEU A 274 -30.90 7.77 -15.01
C LEU A 274 -29.87 7.40 -16.08
N PHE A 275 -28.84 8.23 -16.32
CA PHE A 275 -27.72 7.89 -17.21
C PHE A 275 -26.95 6.67 -16.71
N GLY A 276 -26.70 6.58 -15.40
CA GLY A 276 -26.06 5.42 -14.78
C GLY A 276 -26.86 4.13 -14.94
N LYS A 277 -28.19 4.20 -14.72
CA LYS A 277 -29.11 3.06 -14.82
C LYS A 277 -29.37 2.60 -16.26
N SER A 278 -29.38 3.52 -17.22
CA SER A 278 -29.65 3.22 -18.64
C SER A 278 -28.39 2.98 -19.48
N GLY A 279 -27.20 3.26 -18.94
CA GLY A 279 -25.92 3.06 -19.66
C GLY A 279 -25.66 4.07 -20.79
N VAL A 280 -26.49 5.11 -20.93
CA VAL A 280 -26.35 6.13 -21.98
C VAL A 280 -25.66 7.39 -21.47
N ARG A 281 -25.06 8.15 -22.39
CA ARG A 281 -24.24 9.33 -22.04
C ARG A 281 -24.86 10.65 -22.47
N THR A 282 -25.89 10.62 -23.32
CA THR A 282 -26.53 11.84 -23.82
C THR A 282 -28.02 11.84 -23.55
N ARG A 283 -28.58 13.04 -23.39
CA ARG A 283 -30.02 13.26 -23.23
C ARG A 283 -30.81 12.61 -24.37
N SER A 284 -30.37 12.76 -25.62
CA SER A 284 -31.06 12.18 -26.78
C SER A 284 -31.02 10.65 -26.79
N GLN A 285 -29.92 10.05 -26.31
CA GLN A 285 -29.85 8.60 -26.12
C GLN A 285 -30.78 8.14 -25.00
N LEU A 286 -30.87 8.89 -23.90
CA LEU A 286 -31.80 8.59 -22.80
C LEU A 286 -33.26 8.66 -23.25
N VAL A 287 -33.63 9.67 -24.05
CA VAL A 287 -34.98 9.76 -24.66
C VAL A 287 -35.25 8.52 -25.54
N ARG A 288 -34.29 8.14 -26.38
CA ARG A 288 -34.44 6.98 -27.26
C ARG A 288 -34.64 5.68 -26.47
N VAL A 289 -33.76 5.43 -25.49
CA VAL A 289 -33.86 4.25 -24.62
C VAL A 289 -35.17 4.27 -23.83
N ALA A 290 -35.63 5.44 -23.39
CA ALA A 290 -36.91 5.57 -22.70
C ALA A 290 -38.11 5.16 -23.57
N LEU A 291 -38.12 5.56 -24.84
CA LEU A 291 -39.17 5.19 -25.80
C LEU A 291 -39.11 3.71 -26.20
N GLU A 292 -37.92 3.12 -26.25
CA GLU A 292 -37.72 1.70 -26.58
C GLU A 292 -38.01 0.77 -25.38
N THR A 293 -37.67 1.20 -24.15
CA THR A 293 -37.59 0.32 -22.97
C THR A 293 -38.68 0.60 -21.92
N TYR A 294 -39.13 1.84 -21.78
CA TYR A 294 -40.09 2.28 -20.74
C TYR A 294 -41.42 2.75 -21.34
N ARG A 295 -41.77 2.23 -22.52
CA ARG A 295 -42.98 2.63 -23.27
C ARG A 295 -44.27 2.49 -22.46
N ASP A 296 -44.34 1.53 -21.54
CA ASP A 296 -45.52 1.27 -20.70
C ASP A 296 -45.64 2.24 -19.51
N LEU A 297 -44.57 2.99 -19.19
CA LEU A 297 -44.49 3.93 -18.07
C LEU A 297 -44.56 5.41 -18.50
N LEU A 298 -44.62 5.71 -19.79
CA LEU A 298 -44.64 7.06 -20.34
C LEU A 298 -46.07 7.48 -20.69
#